data_AF-F7L153-F1
#
_entry.id   AF-F7L153-F1
#
_cell.length_a   1.000
_cell.length_b   1.000
_cell.length_c   1.000
_cell.angle_alpha   90.00
_cell.angle_beta   90.00
_cell.angle_gamma   90.00
#
_symmetry.space_group_name_H-M   'P 1'
#
loop_
_entity.id
_entity.type
_entity.pdbx_description
1 polymer ?
#
loop_
_entity_poly.entity_id
_entity_poly.type
_entity_poly.pdbx_seq_one_letter_code
_entity_poly.pdbx_strand_id
1 'polypeptide(L)'
;MSKKDYKKNFKKREEDFNKLKLEKAEISVNEIKFHISQINLEDEENLLNEIEKENILGKYIDKDLGSTDITNLVTDLTNRLIAKGYITSVATISEDNDLSTKTLNLKVVPGRIEKITVNEDKGFDNLKKSFLVSTKKGKVLNIRDLDTTTENFNYLESNNMTMEIVPSEIPNYSIIKIKNEMKNKFTVSALTNNYGEDKQNAIWRGGVSINIDSPLGIGDRLYFSYMTVHKKKPLKKIYKKLRMKLQI
;
A
#
# COMPACT_ATOMS: atom_id res chain seq x y z
N MET A 1 10.80 67.44 5.50
CA MET A 1 9.89 66.35 5.94
C MET A 1 10.68 65.41 6.83
N SER A 2 10.25 65.21 8.09
CA SER A 2 11.05 64.53 9.13
C SER A 2 11.03 63.01 8.94
N LYS A 3 12.09 62.30 9.36
CA LYS A 3 12.13 60.81 9.40
C LYS A 3 10.92 60.21 10.14
N LYS A 4 10.34 60.96 11.09
CA LYS A 4 9.14 60.58 11.83
C LYS A 4 7.87 60.58 10.96
N ASP A 5 7.78 61.50 10.00
CA ASP A 5 6.64 61.62 9.07
C ASP A 5 6.64 60.48 8.06
N TYR A 6 7.82 60.09 7.57
CA TYR A 6 7.98 58.93 6.68
C TYR A 6 7.54 57.62 7.33
N LYS A 7 7.94 57.38 8.58
CA LYS A 7 7.59 56.15 9.30
C LYS A 7 6.08 56.07 9.57
N LYS A 8 5.43 57.21 9.84
CA LYS A 8 3.97 57.31 10.02
C LYS A 8 3.21 57.03 8.71
N ASN A 9 3.67 57.61 7.60
CA ASN A 9 3.06 57.39 6.28
C ASN A 9 3.23 55.95 5.77
N PHE A 10 4.38 55.32 6.04
CA PHE A 10 4.61 53.92 5.69
C PHE A 10 3.67 52.99 6.45
N LYS A 11 3.56 53.18 7.77
CA LYS A 11 2.68 52.37 8.62
C LYS A 11 1.20 52.50 8.20
N LYS A 12 0.76 53.72 7.85
CA LYS A 12 -0.59 53.96 7.34
C LYS A 12 -0.86 53.25 6.02
N ARG A 13 0.09 53.25 5.07
CA ARG A 13 -0.05 52.52 3.79
C ARG A 13 -0.09 51.00 3.99
N GLU A 14 0.65 50.49 4.96
CA GLU A 14 0.65 49.06 5.30
C GLU A 14 -0.68 48.64 5.95
N GLU A 15 -1.24 49.48 6.82
CA GLU A 15 -2.58 49.33 7.39
C GLU A 15 -3.67 49.40 6.31
N ASP A 16 -3.61 50.38 5.40
CA ASP A 16 -4.55 50.53 4.29
C ASP A 16 -4.45 49.34 3.31
N PHE A 17 -3.25 48.85 3.03
CA PHE A 17 -3.03 47.67 2.18
C PHE A 17 -3.57 46.38 2.82
N ASN A 18 -3.34 46.19 4.13
CA ASN A 18 -3.88 45.06 4.86
C ASN A 18 -5.41 45.12 4.95
N LYS A 19 -5.98 46.31 5.13
CA LYS A 19 -7.43 46.52 5.11
C LYS A 19 -8.02 46.22 3.73
N LEU A 20 -7.39 46.68 2.66
CA LEU A 20 -7.79 46.35 1.27
C LEU A 20 -7.66 44.86 0.98
N LYS A 21 -6.66 44.17 1.54
CA LYS A 21 -6.49 42.71 1.42
C LYS A 21 -7.56 41.95 2.20
N LEU A 22 -7.94 42.43 3.38
CA LEU A 22 -9.01 41.88 4.21
C LEU A 22 -10.39 42.12 3.56
N GLU A 23 -10.68 43.34 3.10
CA GLU A 23 -11.90 43.67 2.36
C GLU A 23 -11.99 42.87 1.05
N LYS A 24 -10.88 42.70 0.29
CA LYS A 24 -10.88 41.88 -0.92
C LYS A 24 -11.05 40.38 -0.63
N ALA A 25 -10.56 39.91 0.51
CA ALA A 25 -10.78 38.55 0.99
C ALA A 25 -12.23 38.34 1.48
N GLU A 26 -12.85 39.33 2.12
CA GLU A 26 -14.25 39.29 2.55
C GLU A 26 -15.22 39.40 1.35
N ILE A 27 -14.89 40.24 0.35
CA ILE A 27 -15.67 40.39 -0.89
C ILE A 27 -15.56 39.15 -1.80
N SER A 28 -14.45 38.38 -1.75
CA SER A 28 -14.33 37.16 -2.56
C SER A 28 -15.02 35.92 -1.96
N VAL A 29 -15.42 35.97 -0.69
CA VAL A 29 -16.00 34.81 0.03
C VAL A 29 -17.53 34.77 -0.06
N ASN A 30 -18.20 35.87 -0.40
CA ASN A 30 -19.64 35.88 -0.74
C ASN A 30 -19.85 35.82 -2.27
N GLU A 31 -19.80 34.62 -2.84
CA GLU A 31 -20.96 33.77 -3.20
C GLU A 31 -21.49 33.96 -4.64
N ILE A 32 -20.63 33.75 -5.64
CA ILE A 32 -21.15 33.21 -6.91
C ILE A 32 -21.39 31.73 -6.66
N LYS A 33 -22.65 31.36 -6.49
CA LYS A 33 -23.11 29.98 -6.43
C LYS A 33 -23.81 29.61 -7.71
N PHE A 34 -23.63 28.37 -8.13
CA PHE A 34 -24.33 27.80 -9.28
C PHE A 34 -25.25 26.71 -8.78
N HIS A 35 -26.50 26.75 -9.22
CA HIS A 35 -27.44 25.67 -8.97
C HIS A 35 -27.04 24.45 -9.82
N ILE A 36 -26.66 23.35 -9.17
CA ILE A 36 -26.22 22.12 -9.82
C ILE A 36 -27.33 21.08 -9.75
N SER A 37 -28.03 20.85 -10.85
CA SER A 37 -29.12 19.86 -10.95
C SER A 37 -28.59 18.45 -11.24
N GLN A 38 -27.43 18.33 -11.88
CA GLN A 38 -26.81 17.04 -12.22
C GLN A 38 -25.30 17.08 -12.02
N ILE A 39 -24.72 15.97 -11.62
CA ILE A 39 -23.26 15.80 -11.55
C ILE A 39 -22.89 14.57 -12.37
N ASN A 40 -22.03 14.77 -13.35
CA ASN A 40 -21.45 13.69 -14.14
C ASN A 40 -20.04 13.40 -13.61
N LEU A 41 -19.73 12.13 -13.42
CA LEU A 41 -18.39 11.68 -13.05
C LEU A 41 -17.90 10.65 -14.07
N GLU A 42 -16.95 11.07 -14.90
CA GLU A 42 -16.24 10.18 -15.81
C GLU A 42 -15.17 9.39 -15.06
N ASP A 43 -15.31 8.07 -15.03
CA ASP A 43 -14.37 7.15 -14.39
C ASP A 43 -14.17 5.94 -15.31
N GLU A 44 -13.32 6.10 -16.32
CA GLU A 44 -13.08 5.09 -17.37
C GLU A 44 -12.60 3.74 -16.79
N GLU A 45 -11.85 3.79 -15.69
CA GLU A 45 -11.27 2.62 -15.04
C GLU A 45 -12.19 2.03 -13.95
N ASN A 46 -13.35 2.64 -13.71
CA ASN A 46 -14.30 2.25 -12.66
C ASN A 46 -13.64 2.11 -11.28
N LEU A 47 -12.78 3.05 -10.93
CA LEU A 47 -12.06 3.07 -9.65
C LEU A 47 -13.02 3.25 -8.47
N LEU A 48 -14.15 3.92 -8.69
CA LEU A 48 -15.27 4.04 -7.75
C LEU A 48 -16.44 3.17 -8.21
N ASN A 49 -17.05 2.45 -7.27
CA ASN A 49 -18.29 1.71 -7.54
C ASN A 49 -19.51 2.64 -7.46
N GLU A 50 -20.64 2.22 -8.03
CA GLU A 50 -21.85 3.05 -8.11
C GLU A 50 -22.36 3.53 -6.75
N ILE A 51 -22.32 2.66 -5.73
CA ILE A 51 -22.75 3.01 -4.36
C ILE A 51 -21.87 4.13 -3.78
N GLU A 52 -20.56 4.07 -4.00
CA GLU A 52 -19.61 5.12 -3.57
C GLU A 52 -19.89 6.44 -4.28
N LYS A 53 -20.14 6.39 -5.59
CA LYS A 53 -20.48 7.56 -6.40
C LYS A 53 -21.77 8.18 -5.87
N GLU A 54 -22.85 7.42 -5.76
CA GLU A 54 -24.16 7.90 -5.26
C GLU A 54 -24.05 8.52 -3.86
N ASN A 55 -23.36 7.87 -2.93
CA ASN A 55 -23.21 8.37 -1.56
C ASN A 55 -22.44 9.70 -1.47
N ILE A 56 -21.46 9.90 -2.36
CA ILE A 56 -20.66 11.14 -2.37
C ILE A 56 -21.41 12.21 -3.16
N LEU A 57 -21.80 11.94 -4.41
CA LEU A 57 -22.44 12.89 -5.32
C LEU A 57 -23.81 13.35 -4.80
N GLY A 58 -24.59 12.46 -4.18
CA GLY A 58 -25.91 12.77 -3.63
C GLY A 58 -25.90 13.84 -2.53
N LYS A 59 -24.74 14.11 -1.91
CA LYS A 59 -24.59 15.23 -0.96
C LYS A 59 -24.57 16.60 -1.65
N TYR A 60 -24.32 16.66 -2.96
CA TYR A 60 -24.06 17.88 -3.71
C TYR A 60 -25.04 18.10 -4.88
N ILE A 61 -25.78 17.08 -5.30
CA ILE A 61 -26.83 17.18 -6.33
C ILE A 61 -28.01 18.03 -5.80
N ASP A 62 -28.61 18.81 -6.70
CA ASP A 62 -29.77 19.69 -6.47
C ASP A 62 -29.52 20.77 -5.41
N LYS A 63 -28.32 21.35 -5.43
CA LYS A 63 -27.86 22.38 -4.49
C LYS A 63 -27.15 23.52 -5.18
N ASP A 64 -27.16 24.68 -4.52
CA ASP A 64 -26.39 25.84 -4.93
C ASP A 64 -24.95 25.71 -4.41
N LEU A 65 -24.03 25.36 -5.30
CA LEU A 65 -22.63 25.10 -4.96
C LEU A 65 -21.75 26.31 -5.29
N GLY A 66 -20.93 26.73 -4.32
CA GLY A 66 -19.82 27.65 -4.53
C GLY A 66 -18.50 26.91 -4.80
N SER A 67 -17.43 27.68 -5.02
CA SER A 67 -16.07 27.13 -5.24
C SER A 67 -15.62 26.21 -4.10
N THR A 68 -15.92 26.57 -2.85
CA THR A 68 -15.60 25.75 -1.67
C THR A 68 -16.35 24.42 -1.68
N ASP A 69 -17.62 24.41 -2.08
CA ASP A 69 -18.43 23.19 -2.11
C ASP A 69 -17.95 22.23 -3.20
N ILE A 70 -17.62 22.76 -4.39
CA ILE A 70 -17.03 21.97 -5.48
C ILE A 70 -15.68 21.41 -5.07
N THR A 71 -14.84 22.21 -4.40
CA THR A 71 -13.54 21.75 -3.88
C THR A 71 -13.71 20.63 -2.86
N ASN A 72 -14.69 20.74 -1.96
CA ASN A 72 -15.00 19.70 -0.99
C ASN A 72 -15.48 18.42 -1.67
N LEU A 73 -16.33 18.52 -2.70
CA LEU A 73 -16.76 17.35 -3.48
C LEU A 73 -15.58 16.65 -4.17
N VAL A 74 -14.71 17.39 -4.84
CA VAL A 74 -13.50 16.85 -5.47
C VAL A 74 -12.59 16.18 -4.43
N THR A 75 -12.48 16.78 -3.25
CA THR A 75 -11.71 16.24 -2.12
C THR A 75 -12.33 14.95 -1.58
N ASP A 76 -13.65 14.88 -1.42
CA ASP A 76 -14.37 13.69 -0.97
C ASP A 76 -14.16 12.52 -1.94
N LEU A 77 -14.28 12.76 -3.24
CA LEU A 77 -14.02 11.77 -4.29
C LEU A 77 -12.56 11.28 -4.25
N THR A 78 -11.61 12.22 -4.18
CA THR A 78 -10.17 11.89 -4.11
C THR A 78 -9.83 11.11 -2.84
N ASN A 79 -10.38 11.49 -1.69
CA ASN A 79 -10.21 10.76 -0.44
C ASN A 79 -10.78 9.34 -0.54
N ARG A 80 -11.89 9.13 -1.27
CA ARG A 80 -12.41 7.79 -1.51
C ARG A 80 -11.47 6.95 -2.36
N LEU A 81 -10.87 7.52 -3.40
CA LEU A 81 -9.85 6.84 -4.22
C LEU A 81 -8.64 6.43 -3.36
N ILE A 82 -8.14 7.34 -2.52
CA ILE A 82 -7.05 7.07 -1.56
C ILE A 82 -7.44 5.93 -0.61
N ALA A 83 -8.63 5.96 -0.04
CA ALA A 83 -9.13 4.92 0.86
C ALA A 83 -9.25 3.54 0.18
N LYS A 84 -9.33 3.48 -1.16
CA LYS A 84 -9.29 2.24 -1.95
C LYS A 84 -7.87 1.82 -2.38
N GLY A 85 -6.88 2.65 -2.10
CA GLY A 85 -5.47 2.41 -2.39
C GLY A 85 -4.95 3.10 -3.65
N TYR A 86 -5.78 3.88 -4.36
CA TYR A 86 -5.39 4.62 -5.57
C TYR A 86 -4.73 5.96 -5.24
N ILE A 87 -3.60 5.91 -4.54
CA ILE A 87 -2.94 7.09 -3.96
C ILE A 87 -2.35 8.08 -4.98
N THR A 88 -2.21 7.68 -6.25
CA THR A 88 -1.75 8.53 -7.36
C THR A 88 -2.88 8.92 -8.32
N SER A 89 -4.13 8.56 -8.01
CA SER A 89 -5.30 8.92 -8.80
C SER A 89 -6.08 10.04 -8.12
N VAL A 90 -6.65 10.94 -8.90
CA VAL A 90 -7.32 12.15 -8.38
C VAL A 90 -8.60 12.43 -9.14
N ALA A 91 -9.63 12.93 -8.44
CA ALA A 91 -10.80 13.50 -9.10
C ALA A 91 -10.55 14.96 -9.44
N THR A 92 -11.05 15.45 -10.56
CA THR A 92 -10.91 16.86 -10.98
C THR A 92 -12.13 17.30 -11.77
N ILE A 93 -12.26 18.61 -11.99
CA ILE A 93 -13.25 19.17 -12.90
C ILE A 93 -12.85 18.83 -14.33
N SER A 94 -13.81 18.40 -15.15
CA SER A 94 -13.58 18.11 -16.57
C SER A 94 -13.28 19.40 -17.35
N GLU A 95 -12.52 19.27 -18.44
CA GLU A 95 -12.11 20.42 -19.25
C GLU A 95 -13.28 21.08 -20.00
N ASP A 96 -14.33 20.31 -20.27
CA ASP A 96 -15.58 20.70 -20.92
C ASP A 96 -16.68 21.12 -19.94
N ASN A 97 -16.35 21.28 -18.65
CA ASN A 97 -17.32 21.67 -17.63
C ASN A 97 -17.84 23.10 -17.85
N ASP A 98 -19.16 23.24 -17.95
CA ASP A 98 -19.87 24.51 -18.02
C ASP A 98 -21.03 24.56 -17.01
N LEU A 99 -20.83 25.33 -15.93
CA LEU A 99 -21.80 25.45 -14.84
C LEU A 99 -23.09 26.19 -15.26
N SER A 100 -23.10 26.90 -16.40
CA SER A 100 -24.32 27.54 -16.92
C SER A 100 -25.38 26.51 -17.32
N THR A 101 -24.95 25.28 -17.64
CA THR A 101 -25.81 24.14 -17.98
C THR A 101 -26.46 23.50 -16.76
N LYS A 102 -26.16 23.99 -15.54
CA LYS A 102 -26.53 23.37 -14.25
C LYS A 102 -26.00 21.94 -14.06
N THR A 103 -25.03 21.54 -14.88
CA THR A 103 -24.37 20.24 -14.80
C THR A 103 -22.91 20.44 -14.39
N LEU A 104 -22.48 19.76 -13.34
CA LEU A 104 -21.07 19.71 -12.94
C LEU A 104 -20.43 18.45 -13.54
N ASN A 105 -19.52 18.63 -14.49
CA ASN A 105 -18.76 17.56 -15.11
C ASN A 105 -17.42 17.39 -14.38
N LEU A 106 -17.23 16.20 -13.81
CA LEU A 106 -16.02 15.78 -13.12
C LEU A 106 -15.42 14.57 -13.86
N LYS A 107 -14.11 14.39 -13.71
CA LYS A 107 -13.40 13.21 -14.20
C LYS A 107 -12.43 12.68 -13.16
N VAL A 108 -12.26 11.35 -13.14
CA VAL A 108 -11.19 10.67 -12.41
C VAL A 108 -10.00 10.54 -13.34
N VAL A 109 -8.87 11.08 -12.92
CA VAL A 109 -7.58 10.95 -13.61
C VAL A 109 -6.81 9.80 -12.95
N PRO A 110 -6.68 8.64 -13.62
CA PRO A 110 -6.00 7.48 -13.05
C PRO A 110 -4.48 7.68 -13.06
N GLY A 111 -3.86 7.45 -11.91
CA GLY A 111 -2.40 7.34 -11.79
C GLY A 111 -1.92 5.95 -12.20
N ARG A 112 -1.02 5.86 -13.18
CA ARG A 112 -0.58 4.59 -13.78
C ARG A 112 0.89 4.28 -13.54
N ILE A 113 1.24 3.01 -13.68
CA ILE A 113 2.64 2.54 -13.57
C ILE A 113 3.33 2.74 -14.93
N GLU A 114 4.40 3.53 -14.99
CA GLU A 114 5.22 3.68 -16.20
C GLU A 114 6.13 2.47 -16.40
N LYS A 115 6.90 2.15 -15.37
CA LYS A 115 7.89 1.06 -15.37
C LYS A 115 8.22 0.65 -13.95
N ILE A 116 8.83 -0.53 -13.85
CA ILE A 116 9.35 -1.09 -12.61
C ILE A 116 10.85 -1.27 -12.80
N THR A 117 11.65 -0.74 -11.88
CA THR A 117 13.11 -0.89 -11.85
C THR A 117 13.50 -1.66 -10.61
N VAL A 118 14.46 -2.59 -10.72
CA VAL A 118 14.90 -3.40 -9.57
C VAL A 118 16.39 -3.32 -9.37
N ASN A 119 16.83 -3.03 -8.14
CA ASN A 119 18.24 -2.94 -7.75
C ASN A 119 19.09 -2.16 -8.76
N GLU A 120 18.60 -0.98 -9.19
CA GLU A 120 19.29 -0.09 -10.14
C GLU A 120 19.65 -0.79 -11.47
N ASP A 121 18.70 -1.55 -12.03
CA ASP A 121 18.79 -2.18 -13.36
C ASP A 121 19.87 -3.26 -13.52
N LYS A 122 20.29 -3.92 -12.42
CA LYS A 122 21.18 -5.11 -12.46
C LYS A 122 20.52 -6.39 -13.00
N GLY A 123 19.71 -6.27 -14.05
CA GLY A 123 19.10 -7.39 -14.76
C GLY A 123 18.01 -8.07 -13.95
N PHE A 124 16.78 -7.56 -14.06
CA PHE A 124 15.63 -8.27 -13.52
C PHE A 124 15.21 -9.38 -14.49
N ASP A 125 15.44 -10.63 -14.08
CA ASP A 125 15.14 -11.83 -14.87
C ASP A 125 13.65 -11.85 -15.30
N ASN A 126 13.38 -12.32 -16.52
CA ASN A 126 12.03 -12.27 -17.11
C ASN A 126 11.02 -13.09 -16.30
N LEU A 127 11.48 -14.16 -15.65
CA LEU A 127 10.67 -14.96 -14.72
C LEU A 127 10.15 -14.08 -13.57
N LYS A 128 11.03 -13.27 -12.94
CA LYS A 128 10.67 -12.41 -11.82
C LYS A 128 9.72 -11.29 -12.22
N LYS A 129 9.89 -10.72 -13.42
CA LYS A 129 8.94 -9.74 -14.00
C LYS A 129 7.53 -10.33 -14.13
N SER A 130 7.44 -11.60 -14.53
CA SER A 130 6.15 -12.28 -14.70
C SER A 130 5.44 -12.55 -13.37
N PHE A 131 6.15 -12.65 -12.24
CA PHE A 131 5.52 -12.81 -10.92
C PHE A 131 5.02 -11.49 -10.33
N LEU A 132 5.43 -10.36 -10.88
CA LEU A 132 4.95 -9.02 -10.53
C LEU A 132 3.69 -8.62 -11.33
N VAL A 133 2.78 -9.57 -11.60
CA VAL A 133 1.60 -9.35 -12.48
C VAL A 133 0.75 -8.18 -12.02
N SER A 134 0.61 -8.00 -10.71
CA SER A 134 -0.22 -6.95 -10.11
C SER A 134 0.33 -5.53 -10.33
N THR A 135 1.58 -5.39 -10.78
CA THR A 135 2.29 -4.10 -10.90
C THR A 135 2.79 -3.82 -12.31
N LYS A 136 2.15 -4.39 -13.33
CA LYS A 136 2.52 -4.21 -14.74
C LYS A 136 2.47 -2.74 -15.20
N LYS A 137 3.35 -2.41 -16.15
CA LYS A 137 3.32 -1.16 -16.92
C LYS A 137 1.93 -0.91 -17.51
N GLY A 138 1.45 0.34 -17.41
CA GLY A 138 0.16 0.82 -17.92
C GLY A 138 -1.03 0.56 -17.00
N LYS A 139 -0.89 -0.33 -16.00
CA LYS A 139 -1.94 -0.58 -15.02
C LYS A 139 -2.11 0.62 -14.09
N VAL A 140 -3.34 0.88 -13.65
CA VAL A 140 -3.62 1.83 -12.57
C VAL A 140 -2.89 1.37 -11.30
N LEU A 141 -2.18 2.29 -10.67
CA LEU A 141 -1.41 2.01 -9.47
C LEU A 141 -2.35 1.89 -8.27
N ASN A 142 -2.26 0.75 -7.57
CA ASN A 142 -2.88 0.57 -6.26
C ASN A 142 -1.83 0.16 -5.23
N ILE A 143 -1.74 0.90 -4.12
CA ILE A 143 -0.76 0.63 -3.06
C ILE A 143 -0.94 -0.75 -2.43
N ARG A 144 -2.18 -1.26 -2.33
CA ARG A 144 -2.46 -2.59 -1.78
C ARG A 144 -1.83 -3.71 -2.60
N ASP A 145 -1.80 -3.55 -3.92
CA ASP A 145 -1.13 -4.50 -4.81
C ASP A 145 0.38 -4.54 -4.52
N LEU A 146 0.99 -3.38 -4.22
CA LEU A 146 2.40 -3.26 -3.85
C LEU A 146 2.68 -3.86 -2.47
N ASP A 147 1.81 -3.57 -1.49
CA ASP A 147 1.93 -4.08 -0.12
C ASP A 147 1.83 -5.60 -0.11
N THR A 148 0.78 -6.19 -0.69
CA THR A 148 0.62 -7.64 -0.77
C THR A 148 1.78 -8.30 -1.53
N THR A 149 2.28 -7.67 -2.60
CA THR A 149 3.45 -8.20 -3.30
C THR A 149 4.69 -8.18 -2.40
N THR A 150 4.92 -7.07 -1.69
CA THR A 150 6.06 -6.94 -0.76
C THR A 150 5.97 -7.96 0.38
N GLU A 151 4.79 -8.14 0.96
CA GLU A 151 4.52 -9.15 2.00
C GLU A 151 4.78 -10.56 1.50
N ASN A 152 4.29 -10.93 0.31
CA ASN A 152 4.49 -12.25 -0.27
C ASN A 152 5.98 -12.56 -0.49
N PHE A 153 6.76 -11.60 -0.96
CA PHE A 153 8.20 -11.78 -1.15
C PHE A 153 8.96 -11.80 0.18
N ASN A 154 8.52 -11.04 1.19
CA ASN A 154 9.14 -11.00 2.52
C ASN A 154 8.65 -12.10 3.46
N TYR A 155 7.71 -12.94 3.03
CA TYR A 155 7.34 -14.16 3.75
C TYR A 155 8.55 -15.10 3.95
N LEU A 156 9.52 -15.07 3.04
CA LEU A 156 10.78 -15.79 3.19
C LEU A 156 11.72 -15.00 4.09
N GLU A 157 12.22 -15.62 5.16
CA GLU A 157 13.14 -14.97 6.12
C GLU A 157 14.43 -14.50 5.44
N SER A 158 14.84 -15.20 4.38
CA SER A 158 16.02 -14.83 3.62
C SER A 158 15.81 -13.59 2.74
N ASN A 159 14.62 -13.02 2.63
CA ASN A 159 14.32 -11.95 1.68
C ASN A 159 14.00 -10.63 2.40
N ASN A 160 14.49 -9.51 1.85
CA ASN A 160 14.20 -8.17 2.34
C ASN A 160 13.95 -7.24 1.14
N MET A 161 12.71 -7.23 0.70
CA MET A 161 12.20 -6.45 -0.41
C MET A 161 11.49 -5.18 0.09
N THR A 162 11.77 -4.06 -0.55
CA THR A 162 11.04 -2.80 -0.39
C THR A 162 10.64 -2.26 -1.76
N MET A 163 9.53 -1.53 -1.79
CA MET A 163 9.06 -0.82 -2.98
C MET A 163 8.92 0.66 -2.67
N GLU A 164 9.28 1.50 -3.62
CA GLU A 164 9.15 2.96 -3.54
C GLU A 164 8.44 3.46 -4.80
N ILE A 165 7.52 4.40 -4.64
CA ILE A 165 6.80 5.06 -5.73
C ILE A 165 7.46 6.42 -5.97
N VAL A 166 7.93 6.63 -7.18
CA VAL A 166 8.60 7.87 -7.60
C VAL A 166 7.82 8.48 -8.76
N PRO A 167 7.65 9.82 -8.84
CA PRO A 167 7.00 10.45 -9.98
C PRO A 167 7.74 10.15 -11.29
N SER A 168 6.98 10.00 -12.38
CA SER A 168 7.49 9.94 -13.75
C SER A 168 7.57 11.33 -14.36
N GLU A 169 8.33 11.46 -15.46
CA GLU A 169 8.25 12.63 -16.35
C GLU A 169 6.94 12.66 -17.15
N ILE A 170 6.28 11.50 -17.32
CA ILE A 170 4.99 11.41 -18.00
C ILE A 170 3.88 11.79 -17.00
N PRO A 171 3.02 12.77 -17.32
CA PRO A 171 1.91 13.17 -16.46
C PRO A 171 1.01 11.99 -16.09
N ASN A 172 0.58 11.91 -14.83
CA ASN A 172 -0.26 10.84 -14.28
C ASN A 172 0.40 9.44 -14.29
N TYR A 173 1.72 9.37 -14.44
CA TYR A 173 2.46 8.12 -14.31
C TYR A 173 3.45 8.14 -13.13
N SER A 174 3.77 6.95 -12.63
CA SER A 174 4.75 6.74 -11.56
C SER A 174 5.66 5.56 -11.88
N ILE A 175 6.88 5.63 -11.39
CA ILE A 175 7.90 4.58 -11.49
C ILE A 175 7.95 3.84 -10.16
N ILE A 176 7.90 2.50 -10.20
CA ILE A 176 8.07 1.66 -9.02
C ILE A 176 9.53 1.23 -8.93
N LYS A 177 10.22 1.65 -7.88
CA LYS A 177 11.58 1.20 -7.57
C LYS A 177 11.51 0.06 -6.56
N ILE A 178 12.07 -1.08 -6.93
CA ILE A 178 12.17 -2.25 -6.06
C ILE A 178 13.62 -2.36 -5.59
N LYS A 179 13.81 -2.47 -4.29
CA LYS A 179 15.07 -2.90 -3.70
C LYS A 179 14.86 -4.26 -3.07
N ASN A 180 15.70 -5.24 -3.39
CA ASN A 180 15.63 -6.55 -2.76
C ASN A 180 17.03 -7.05 -2.38
N GLU A 181 17.20 -7.35 -1.10
CA GLU A 181 18.40 -7.91 -0.51
C GLU A 181 18.11 -9.32 0.01
N MET A 182 18.72 -10.34 -0.59
CA MET A 182 18.61 -11.71 -0.12
C MET A 182 19.75 -12.06 0.84
N LYS A 183 19.42 -12.53 2.04
CA LYS A 183 20.31 -13.14 3.03
C LYS A 183 20.61 -14.61 2.66
N ASN A 184 21.23 -15.34 3.58
CA ASN A 184 21.49 -16.76 3.40
C ASN A 184 20.17 -17.52 3.15
N LYS A 185 20.11 -18.22 2.03
CA LYS A 185 18.93 -18.93 1.54
C LYS A 185 18.73 -20.30 2.19
N PHE A 186 19.76 -20.80 2.87
CA PHE A 186 19.79 -22.16 3.38
C PHE A 186 19.67 -22.18 4.90
N THR A 187 18.64 -22.88 5.40
CA THR A 187 18.47 -23.13 6.82
C THR A 187 18.45 -24.64 7.06
N VAL A 188 19.37 -25.13 7.87
CA VAL A 188 19.43 -26.54 8.29
C VAL A 188 19.03 -26.62 9.76
N SER A 189 18.13 -27.55 10.09
CA SER A 189 17.64 -27.74 11.45
C SER A 189 17.71 -29.21 11.84
N ALA A 190 18.02 -29.48 13.10
CA ALA A 190 17.93 -30.80 13.71
C ALA A 190 16.99 -30.73 14.91
N LEU A 191 16.10 -31.70 15.04
CA LEU A 191 15.11 -31.78 16.11
C LEU A 191 15.23 -33.11 16.83
N THR A 192 15.01 -33.08 18.14
CA THR A 192 14.82 -34.27 18.97
C THR A 192 13.72 -34.00 19.97
N ASN A 193 12.78 -34.94 20.13
CA ASN A 193 11.75 -34.84 21.15
C ASN A 193 11.36 -36.22 21.71
N ASN A 194 10.70 -36.20 22.86
CA ASN A 194 10.17 -37.36 23.55
C ASN A 194 8.63 -37.34 23.65
N TYR A 195 7.95 -36.56 22.77
CA TYR A 195 6.50 -36.47 22.74
C TYR A 195 5.90 -37.79 22.24
N GLY A 196 5.36 -38.57 23.17
CA GLY A 196 4.58 -39.77 22.94
C GLY A 196 3.63 -40.00 24.11
N GLU A 197 2.39 -40.39 23.84
CA GLU A 197 1.38 -40.66 24.86
C GLU A 197 1.87 -41.74 25.82
N ASP A 198 1.78 -41.46 27.12
CA ASP A 198 2.40 -42.22 28.22
C ASP A 198 1.99 -43.71 28.24
N LYS A 199 0.88 -44.05 27.57
CA LYS A 199 0.34 -45.41 27.46
C LYS A 199 0.96 -46.28 26.36
N GLN A 200 1.74 -45.73 25.41
CA GLN A 200 2.22 -46.49 24.23
C GLN A 200 3.75 -46.54 24.04
N ASN A 201 4.52 -46.44 25.13
CA ASN A 201 5.99 -46.34 25.16
C ASN A 201 6.46 -44.96 24.66
N ALA A 202 6.91 -44.10 25.57
CA ALA A 202 7.55 -42.82 25.22
C ALA A 202 8.56 -43.01 24.07
N ILE A 203 8.29 -42.40 22.93
CA ILE A 203 9.03 -42.57 21.68
C ILE A 203 10.01 -41.41 21.55
N TRP A 204 11.29 -41.71 21.37
CA TRP A 204 12.25 -40.69 20.92
C TRP A 204 12.05 -40.45 19.43
N ARG A 205 11.76 -39.21 19.05
CA ARG A 205 11.73 -38.77 17.66
C ARG A 205 12.95 -37.92 17.41
N GLY A 206 13.67 -38.20 16.33
CA GLY A 206 14.78 -37.39 15.85
C GLY A 206 14.54 -37.03 14.40
N GLY A 207 14.91 -35.83 13.99
CA GLY A 207 14.76 -35.42 12.60
C GLY A 207 15.76 -34.37 12.18
N VAL A 208 15.96 -34.27 10.89
CA VAL A 208 16.74 -33.21 10.24
C VAL A 208 15.89 -32.61 9.14
N SER A 209 16.04 -31.31 8.90
CA SER A 209 15.36 -30.63 7.82
C SER A 209 16.24 -29.56 7.17
N ILE A 210 16.03 -29.34 5.88
CA ILE A 210 16.69 -28.34 5.06
C ILE A 210 15.60 -27.47 4.43
N ASN A 211 15.69 -26.17 4.63
CA ASN A 211 14.92 -25.14 3.93
C ASN A 211 15.84 -24.44 2.92
N ILE A 212 15.33 -24.26 1.71
CA ILE A 212 15.96 -23.44 0.66
C ILE A 212 14.95 -22.37 0.25
N ASP A 213 15.24 -21.13 0.60
CA ASP A 213 14.41 -19.98 0.31
C ASP A 213 14.76 -19.34 -1.05
N SER A 214 13.73 -19.04 -1.82
CA SER A 214 13.75 -18.39 -3.14
C SER A 214 14.79 -18.99 -4.10
N PRO A 215 14.80 -20.32 -4.36
CA PRO A 215 15.74 -20.91 -5.31
C PRO A 215 15.52 -20.37 -6.73
N LEU A 216 14.28 -20.15 -7.15
CA LEU A 216 13.95 -19.51 -8.43
C LEU A 216 13.89 -17.97 -8.34
N GLY A 217 13.97 -17.41 -7.13
CA GLY A 217 14.00 -15.97 -6.92
C GLY A 217 12.64 -15.29 -7.10
N ILE A 218 11.55 -16.05 -6.99
CA ILE A 218 10.15 -15.62 -7.19
C ILE A 218 9.33 -15.70 -5.90
N GLY A 219 9.99 -15.84 -4.74
CA GLY A 219 9.31 -16.02 -3.45
C GLY A 219 8.93 -17.48 -3.15
N ASP A 220 9.55 -18.45 -3.84
CA ASP A 220 9.35 -19.88 -3.65
C ASP A 220 10.15 -20.46 -2.46
N ARG A 221 9.70 -21.56 -1.85
CA ARG A 221 10.42 -22.25 -0.77
C ARG A 221 10.43 -23.76 -0.99
N LEU A 222 11.61 -24.37 -0.90
CA LEU A 222 11.77 -25.83 -0.88
C LEU A 222 12.09 -26.29 0.54
N TYR A 223 11.29 -27.23 1.06
CA TYR A 223 11.49 -27.83 2.37
C TYR A 223 11.66 -29.34 2.26
N PHE A 224 12.79 -29.85 2.73
CA PHE A 224 13.07 -31.27 2.84
C PHE A 224 13.18 -31.63 4.32
N SER A 225 12.51 -32.71 4.75
CA SER A 225 12.65 -33.23 6.11
C SER A 225 12.76 -34.74 6.14
N TYR A 226 13.58 -35.24 7.05
CA TYR A 226 13.71 -36.66 7.35
C TYR A 226 13.56 -36.87 8.86
N MET A 227 12.64 -37.74 9.27
CA MET A 227 12.33 -37.99 10.67
C MET A 227 12.32 -39.50 10.95
N THR A 228 12.91 -39.88 12.08
CA THR A 228 13.00 -41.26 12.55
C THR A 228 12.48 -41.38 13.98
N VAL A 229 11.97 -42.57 14.30
CA VAL A 229 11.20 -42.89 15.51
C VAL A 229 11.89 -44.08 16.17
N HIS A 230 12.40 -43.88 17.38
CA HIS A 230 13.05 -44.91 18.18
C HIS A 230 12.20 -45.23 19.41
N LYS A 231 11.76 -46.49 19.51
CA LYS A 231 11.06 -46.98 20.71
C LYS A 231 12.00 -46.99 21.91
N LYS A 232 11.62 -46.36 23.03
CA LYS A 232 12.34 -46.48 24.29
C LYS A 232 12.32 -47.95 24.74
N LYS A 233 13.49 -48.52 25.04
CA LYS A 233 13.56 -49.87 25.64
C LYS A 233 12.84 -49.82 27.00
N PRO A 234 11.88 -50.71 27.30
CA PRO A 234 11.14 -50.67 28.55
C PRO A 234 12.09 -50.89 29.75
N LEU A 235 12.01 -50.01 30.74
CA LEU A 235 12.79 -50.06 32.00
C LEU A 235 12.71 -51.42 32.71
N LYS A 236 11.65 -52.23 32.47
CA LYS A 236 11.52 -53.60 32.97
C LYS A 236 12.72 -54.51 32.65
N LYS A 237 13.39 -54.34 31.49
CA LYS A 237 14.59 -55.14 31.15
C LYS A 237 15.82 -54.76 31.98
N ILE A 238 15.96 -53.50 32.38
CA ILE A 238 17.09 -53.00 33.19
C ILE A 238 16.89 -53.42 34.65
N TYR A 239 15.69 -53.25 35.21
CA TYR A 239 15.36 -53.72 36.56
C TYR A 239 15.46 -55.24 36.72
N LYS A 240 15.03 -56.03 35.72
CA LYS A 240 15.20 -57.49 35.75
C LYS A 240 16.68 -57.91 35.75
N LYS A 241 17.54 -57.16 35.05
CA LYS A 241 18.98 -57.42 34.97
C LYS A 241 19.73 -56.97 36.24
N LEU A 242 19.33 -55.87 36.87
CA LEU A 242 19.85 -55.45 38.17
C LEU A 242 19.39 -56.37 39.31
N ARG A 243 18.12 -56.80 39.32
CA ARG A 243 17.59 -57.75 40.32
C ARG A 243 18.29 -59.10 40.28
N MET A 244 18.67 -59.59 39.09
CA MET A 244 19.50 -60.81 38.95
C MET A 244 20.94 -60.61 39.44
N LYS A 245 21.50 -59.39 39.41
CA LYS A 245 22.86 -59.10 39.88
C LYS A 245 22.96 -58.83 41.38
N LEU A 246 21.85 -58.49 42.04
CA LEU A 246 21.75 -58.23 43.48
C LEU A 246 21.30 -59.46 44.29
N GLN A 247 21.18 -60.63 43.67
CA GLN A 247 20.81 -61.91 44.30
C GLN A 247 22.02 -62.87 44.45
N ILE A 248 23.24 -62.34 44.44
CA ILE A 248 24.49 -63.03 44.77
C ILE A 248 25.10 -62.29 45.96
#